data_AF-A0A2T2VCP5-F1
#
_entry.id   AF-A0A2T2VCP5-F1
#
_cell.length_a   1.000
_cell.length_b   1.000
_cell.length_c   1.000
_cell.angle_alpha   90.00
_cell.angle_beta   90.00
_cell.angle_gamma   90.00
#
_symmetry.space_group_name_H-M   'P 1'
#
loop_
_entity.id
_entity.type
_entity.pdbx_description
1 polymer ?
#
loop_
_entity_poly.entity_id
_entity_poly.type
_entity_poly.pdbx_seq_one_letter_code
_entity_poly.pdbx_strand_id
1 'polypeptide(L)'
;MKDFFDRQDEARRSTVRLVALYALAVVGLVAALYVAVVLFAGGAAWWEPGLLLAVAGGTALVVGGGSAFKLAQLRGGGSVVAEQLGG
;
A
#
# COMPACT_ATOMS: atom_id res chain seq x y z
N MET A 1 -26.94 11.28 -22.70
CA MET A 1 -25.46 11.33 -22.77
C MET A 1 -24.81 12.07 -21.59
N LYS A 2 -25.57 12.54 -20.59
CA LYS A 2 -25.03 13.24 -19.40
C LYS A 2 -24.48 12.26 -18.34
N ASP A 3 -25.12 11.11 -18.16
CA ASP A 3 -24.78 10.15 -17.09
C ASP A 3 -23.40 9.44 -17.18
N PHE A 4 -22.81 9.24 -18.37
CA PHE A 4 -21.54 8.49 -18.46
C PHE A 4 -20.32 9.31 -17.98
N PHE A 5 -20.36 10.64 -18.15
CA PHE A 5 -19.30 11.53 -17.68
C PHE A 5 -19.39 11.76 -16.17
N ASP A 6 -20.61 11.91 -15.64
CA ASP A 6 -20.84 12.03 -14.20
C ASP A 6 -20.37 10.78 -13.43
N ARG A 7 -20.60 9.57 -13.97
CA ARG A 7 -20.08 8.32 -13.38
C ARG A 7 -18.56 8.16 -13.49
N GLN A 8 -17.91 8.72 -14.51
CA GLN A 8 -16.45 8.66 -14.65
C GLN A 8 -15.74 9.58 -13.65
N ASP A 9 -16.29 10.76 -13.39
CA ASP A 9 -15.74 11.66 -12.37
C ASP A 9 -15.92 11.09 -10.95
N GLU A 10 -17.03 10.40 -10.70
CA GLU A 10 -17.26 9.70 -9.44
C GLU A 10 -16.28 8.52 -9.24
N ALA A 11 -15.98 7.76 -10.29
CA ALA A 11 -14.98 6.68 -10.27
C ALA A 11 -13.53 7.18 -10.08
N ARG A 12 -13.18 8.34 -10.66
CA ARG A 12 -11.87 8.98 -10.41
C ARG A 12 -11.76 9.44 -8.95
N ARG A 13 -12.81 10.05 -8.41
CA ARG A 13 -12.81 10.58 -7.05
C ARG A 13 -12.70 9.47 -5.99
N SER A 14 -13.33 8.32 -6.22
CA SER A 14 -13.23 7.17 -5.32
C SER A 14 -11.84 6.53 -5.36
N THR A 15 -11.23 6.43 -6.55
CA THR A 15 -9.86 5.91 -6.73
C THR A 15 -8.83 6.78 -6.01
N VAL A 16 -8.95 8.11 -6.10
CA VAL A 16 -8.07 9.04 -5.38
C VAL A 16 -8.19 8.87 -3.87
N ARG A 17 -9.42 8.72 -3.34
CA ARG A 17 -9.63 8.46 -1.91
C ARG A 17 -9.00 7.14 -1.47
N LEU A 18 -9.17 6.08 -2.25
CA LEU A 18 -8.57 4.77 -1.98
C LEU A 18 -7.04 4.84 -1.94
N VAL A 19 -6.42 5.50 -2.91
CA VAL A 19 -4.97 5.70 -2.94
C VAL A 19 -4.49 6.52 -1.74
N ALA A 20 -5.21 7.58 -1.37
CA ALA A 20 -4.88 8.39 -0.21
C ALA A 20 -4.97 7.59 1.10
N LEU A 21 -6.04 6.80 1.28
CA LEU A 21 -6.20 5.91 2.44
C LEU A 21 -5.12 4.83 2.48
N TYR A 22 -4.76 4.26 1.33
CA TYR A 22 -3.68 3.29 1.23
C TYR A 22 -2.33 3.90 1.63
N ALA A 23 -2.01 5.09 1.11
CA ALA A 23 -0.79 5.80 1.50
C ALA A 23 -0.76 6.10 3.00
N LEU A 24 -1.88 6.55 3.56
CA LEU A 24 -2.04 6.79 5.00
C LEU A 24 -1.81 5.51 5.81
N ALA A 25 -2.35 4.38 5.36
CA ALA A 25 -2.15 3.08 6.00
C ALA A 25 -0.68 2.65 5.99
N VAL A 26 0.04 2.88 4.87
CA VAL A 26 1.48 2.60 4.78
C VAL A 26 2.28 3.47 5.73
N VAL A 27 1.98 4.77 5.82
CA VAL A 27 2.62 5.68 6.79
C VAL A 27 2.37 5.23 8.22
N GLY A 28 1.12 4.86 8.54
CA GLY A 28 0.76 4.31 9.85
C GLY A 28 1.52 3.02 10.18
N LEU A 29 1.68 2.12 9.20
CA LEU A 29 2.44 0.88 9.36
C LEU A 29 3.92 1.16 9.62
N VAL A 30 4.54 2.08 8.88
CA VAL A 30 5.93 2.50 9.10
C VAL A 30 6.11 3.08 10.51
N ALA A 31 5.20 3.97 10.93
CA ALA A 31 5.24 4.55 12.27
C ALA A 31 5.11 3.47 13.36
N ALA A 32 4.16 2.55 13.23
CA ALA A 32 3.95 1.46 14.18
C ALA A 32 5.18 0.53 14.27
N LEU A 33 5.76 0.16 13.13
CA LEU A 33 6.96 -0.68 13.09
C LEU A 33 8.17 0.03 13.68
N TYR A 34 8.36 1.31 13.37
CA TYR A 34 9.45 2.11 13.92
C TYR A 34 9.37 2.18 15.44
N VAL A 35 8.18 2.53 15.98
CA VAL A 35 7.94 2.56 17.43
C VAL A 35 8.18 1.19 18.05
N ALA A 36 7.67 0.11 17.43
CA ALA A 36 7.90 -1.24 17.91
C ALA A 36 9.40 -1.56 18.00
N VAL A 37 10.17 -1.29 16.94
CA VAL A 37 11.62 -1.57 16.94
C VAL A 37 12.35 -0.73 17.99
N VAL A 38 12.03 0.56 18.13
CA VAL A 38 12.63 1.42 19.17
C VAL A 38 12.37 0.85 20.57
N LEU A 39 11.13 0.43 20.86
CA LEU A 39 10.76 -0.16 22.15
C LEU A 39 11.46 -1.50 22.41
N PHE A 40 11.48 -2.39 21.43
CA PHE A 40 12.08 -3.73 21.56
C PHE A 40 13.62 -3.69 21.61
N ALA A 41 14.25 -2.77 20.88
CA ALA A 41 15.70 -2.62 20.86
C ALA A 41 16.25 -1.86 22.08
N GLY A 42 15.39 -1.38 22.98
CA GLY A 42 15.81 -0.58 24.14
C GLY A 42 16.40 0.78 23.74
N GLY A 43 15.98 1.33 22.60
CA GLY A 43 16.53 2.56 22.04
C GLY A 43 16.38 3.73 23.00
N ALA A 44 17.51 4.34 23.39
CA ALA A 44 17.51 5.53 24.25
C ALA A 44 17.00 6.78 23.53
N ALA A 45 17.12 6.81 22.19
CA ALA A 45 16.67 7.90 21.34
C ALA A 45 15.42 7.50 20.56
N TRP A 46 14.36 8.29 20.71
CA TRP A 46 13.12 8.15 19.93
C TRP A 46 13.29 8.62 18.47
N TRP A 47 14.39 9.31 18.16
CA TRP A 47 14.67 9.90 16.87
C TRP A 47 16.00 9.39 16.31
N GLU A 48 15.91 8.30 15.55
CA GLU A 48 17.03 7.67 14.85
C GLU A 48 16.71 7.63 13.34
N PRO A 49 17.15 8.65 12.57
CA PRO A 49 16.81 8.77 11.15
C PRO A 49 17.23 7.56 10.32
N GLY A 50 18.35 6.92 10.66
CA GLY A 50 18.82 5.71 9.99
C GLY A 50 17.86 4.52 10.17
N LEU A 51 17.37 4.33 11.39
CA LEU A 51 16.37 3.30 11.69
C LEU A 51 15.04 3.61 11.00
N LEU A 52 14.59 4.86 11.03
CA LEU A 52 13.37 5.28 10.36
C LEU A 52 13.45 5.00 8.85
N LEU A 53 14.57 5.36 8.20
CA LEU A 53 14.79 5.09 6.78
C LEU A 53 14.84 3.60 6.47
N ALA A 54 15.47 2.79 7.32
CA ALA A 54 15.52 1.34 7.16
C ALA A 54 14.11 0.72 7.27
N VAL A 55 13.34 1.08 8.29
CA VAL A 55 11.96 0.59 8.48
C VAL A 55 11.06 1.06 7.35
N ALA A 56 11.12 2.34 6.99
CA ALA A 56 10.34 2.91 5.90
C ALA A 56 10.67 2.25 4.55
N GLY A 57 11.97 2.10 4.25
CA GLY A 57 12.45 1.46 3.03
C GLY A 57 12.05 -0.01 2.95
N GLY A 58 12.27 -0.78 4.01
CA GLY A 58 11.87 -2.19 4.09
C GLY A 58 10.35 -2.37 3.92
N THR A 59 9.56 -1.55 4.62
CA THR A 59 8.09 -1.58 4.52
C THR A 59 7.64 -1.23 3.10
N ALA A 60 8.18 -0.17 2.51
CA ALA A 60 7.85 0.26 1.15
C ALA A 60 8.24 -0.80 0.11
N LEU A 61 9.38 -1.48 0.27
CA LEU A 61 9.80 -2.57 -0.60
C LEU A 61 8.85 -3.76 -0.54
N VAL A 62 8.46 -4.20 0.66
CA VAL A 62 7.55 -5.34 0.84
C VAL A 62 6.16 -5.01 0.29
N VAL A 63 5.59 -3.88 0.72
CA VAL A 63 4.24 -3.46 0.35
C VAL A 63 4.17 -3.09 -1.13
N GLY A 64 5.15 -2.34 -1.64
CA GLY A 64 5.27 -1.96 -3.03
C GLY A 64 5.50 -3.18 -3.94
N GLY A 65 6.38 -4.09 -3.55
CA GLY A 65 6.64 -5.35 -4.25
C GLY A 65 5.39 -6.22 -4.35
N GLY A 66 4.68 -6.43 -3.24
CA GLY A 66 3.43 -7.18 -3.23
C GLY A 66 2.33 -6.53 -4.09
N SER A 67 2.26 -5.20 -4.07
CA SER A 67 1.29 -4.44 -4.88
C SER A 67 1.61 -4.52 -6.38
N ALA A 68 2.90 -4.42 -6.74
CA ALA A 68 3.36 -4.57 -8.11
C ALA A 68 3.12 -5.99 -8.62
N PHE A 69 3.37 -7.01 -7.79
CA PHE A 69 3.07 -8.40 -8.11
C PHE A 69 1.58 -8.61 -8.37
N LYS A 70 0.70 -8.06 -7.52
CA LYS A 70 -0.74 -8.13 -7.71
C LYS A 70 -1.20 -7.41 -8.97
N LEU A 71 -0.60 -6.27 -9.29
CA LEU A 71 -0.86 -5.55 -10.54
C LEU A 71 -0.39 -6.35 -11.78
N ALA A 72 0.75 -7.03 -11.69
CA ALA A 72 1.24 -7.90 -12.74
C ALA A 72 0.34 -9.13 -12.95
N GLN A 73 -0.18 -9.74 -11.88
CA GLN A 73 -1.16 -10.82 -11.96
C GLN A 73 -2.46 -10.38 -12.65
N LEU A 74 -3.00 -9.21 -12.28
CA LEU A 74 -4.23 -8.69 -12.88
C LEU A 74 -4.06 -8.31 -14.36
N ARG A 75 -2.84 -7.99 -14.80
CA ARG A 75 -2.53 -7.74 -16.22
C ARG A 75 -2.58 -9.00 -17.09
N GLY A 76 -2.52 -10.20 -16.50
CA GLY A 76 -2.68 -11.48 -17.20
C GLY A 76 -4.11 -11.77 -17.70
N GLY A 77 -5.09 -10.94 -17.32
CA GLY A 77 -6.49 -11.07 -17.77
C GLY A 77 -7.38 -11.91 -16.85
N GLY A 78 -8.67 -11.99 -17.20
CA GLY A 78 -9.70 -12.63 -16.37
C GLY A 78 -9.56 -14.15 -16.23
N SER A 79 -8.84 -14.82 -17.13
CA SER A 79 -8.60 -16.28 -17.06
C SER A 79 -7.75 -16.67 -15.85
N VAL A 80 -6.73 -15.87 -15.51
CA VAL A 80 -5.88 -16.09 -14.33
C VAL A 80 -6.67 -15.92 -13.04
N VAL A 81 -7.63 -14.99 -13.03
CA VAL A 81 -8.52 -14.75 -11.87
C VAL A 81 -9.56 -15.89 -11.74
N ALA A 82 -10.08 -16.41 -12.85
CA ALA A 82 -10.99 -17.55 -12.86
C ALA A 82 -10.30 -18.84 -12.38
N GLU A 83 -9.06 -19.09 -12.82
CA GLU A 83 -8.25 -20.22 -12.34
C GLU A 83 -7.95 -20.14 -10.83
N GLN A 84 -7.70 -18.94 -10.29
CA GLN A 84 -7.50 -18.75 -8.84
C GLN A 84 -8.78 -18.97 -8.02
N LEU A 85 -9.96 -18.95 -8.65
CA LEU A 85 -11.26 -19.19 -8.02
C LEU A 85 -11.75 -20.64 -8.21
N GLY A 86 -10.98 -21.50 -8.89
CA GLY A 86 -11.26 -22.92 -9.04
C GLY A 86 -11.64 -23.38 -10.45
N GLY A 87 -11.62 -22.49 -11.46
CA GLY A 87 -12.07 -22.77 -12.82
C GLY A 87 -13.49 -22.29 -13.08
#